data_AF-A0A2D9KP70-F1
#
_entry.id   AF-A0A2D9KP70-F1
#
_cell.length_a   1.000
_cell.length_b   1.000
_cell.length_c   1.000
_cell.angle_alpha   90.00
_cell.angle_beta   90.00
_cell.angle_gamma   90.00
#
_symmetry.space_group_name_H-M   'P 1'
#
loop_
_entity.id
_entity.type
_entity.pdbx_description
1 polymer ?
#
loop_
_entity_poly.entity_id
_entity_poly.type
_entity_poly.pdbx_seq_one_letter_code
_entity_poly.pdbx_strand_id
1 'polypeptide(L)'
;MSYDRQSDGTYHIPIIDLGERLRDHFGLTIKEHDHFDGVDKVHAPNSYHYHGEAIDVQDWRDDLIDGIDWRTRTGNLEELLKGSGVEILGPNSGVAGHDSHLHLAAKNGLFKLNEYQYNALFGDNTGGRAATFASNNQPSVSQSEAKQRAQNYKEMSKEQLNAAYDAMRSEDPEKARIEGMKMHKAFFNKP
;
A
#
# COMPACT_ATOMS: atom_id res chain seq x y z
N MET A 1 -15.14 -3.95 -5.01
CA MET A 1 -14.44 -3.28 -6.12
C MET A 1 -13.05 -3.90 -6.20
N SER A 2 -12.55 -4.19 -7.39
CA SER A 2 -11.23 -4.80 -7.61
C SER A 2 -10.53 -4.07 -8.75
N TYR A 3 -9.22 -3.87 -8.61
CA TYR A 3 -8.39 -3.20 -9.60
C TYR A 3 -7.34 -4.16 -10.15
N ASP A 4 -7.04 -4.01 -11.43
CA ASP A 4 -5.96 -4.75 -12.07
C ASP A 4 -4.64 -4.03 -11.88
N ARG A 5 -3.57 -4.82 -11.74
CA ARG A 5 -2.21 -4.31 -11.68
C ARG A 5 -1.81 -3.71 -13.04
N GLN A 6 -1.33 -2.49 -13.02
CA GLN A 6 -0.93 -1.75 -14.22
C GLN A 6 0.49 -2.13 -14.68
N SER A 7 0.88 -1.68 -15.87
CA SER A 7 2.19 -1.98 -16.46
C SER A 7 3.38 -1.43 -15.65
N ASP A 8 3.15 -0.41 -14.82
CA ASP A 8 4.17 0.12 -13.89
C ASP A 8 4.31 -0.71 -12.60
N GLY A 9 3.58 -1.82 -12.50
CA GLY A 9 3.64 -2.74 -11.37
C GLY A 9 2.85 -2.28 -10.14
N THR A 10 2.05 -1.22 -10.25
CA THR A 10 1.18 -0.71 -9.18
C THR A 10 -0.30 -0.83 -9.53
N TYR A 11 -1.17 -0.68 -8.52
CA TYR A 11 -2.61 -0.55 -8.68
C TYR A 11 -2.95 0.94 -8.66
N HIS A 12 -3.68 1.42 -9.66
CA HIS A 12 -4.08 2.83 -9.76
C HIS A 12 -5.48 2.98 -9.18
N ILE A 13 -5.57 3.68 -8.05
CA ILE A 13 -6.79 3.81 -7.26
C ILE A 13 -7.22 5.28 -7.30
N PRO A 14 -8.40 5.60 -7.86
CA PRO A 14 -9.00 6.92 -7.73
C PRO A 14 -9.16 7.33 -6.27
N ILE A 15 -8.89 8.58 -5.94
CA ILE A 15 -8.95 9.11 -4.58
C ILE A 15 -10.35 8.98 -3.96
N ILE A 16 -11.39 9.10 -4.78
CA ILE A 16 -12.77 8.86 -4.38
C ILE A 16 -12.94 7.40 -3.96
N ASP A 17 -12.50 6.44 -4.77
CA ASP A 17 -12.65 5.03 -4.42
C ASP A 17 -11.80 4.64 -3.19
N LEU A 18 -10.62 5.25 -3.04
CA LEU A 18 -9.81 5.11 -1.82
C LEU A 18 -10.56 5.66 -0.59
N GLY A 19 -11.11 6.87 -0.69
CA GLY A 19 -11.88 7.50 0.38
C GLY A 19 -13.13 6.69 0.74
N GLU A 20 -13.89 6.21 -0.23
CA GLU A 20 -15.05 5.33 -0.01
C GLU A 20 -14.63 4.03 0.66
N ARG A 21 -13.52 3.41 0.23
CA ARG A 21 -13.00 2.21 0.88
C ARG A 21 -12.63 2.46 2.34
N LEU A 22 -11.90 3.53 2.62
CA LEU A 22 -11.52 3.94 3.98
C LEU A 22 -12.75 4.23 4.86
N ARG A 23 -13.77 4.89 4.30
CA ARG A 23 -15.03 5.17 5.00
C ARG A 23 -15.83 3.90 5.28
N ASP A 24 -16.13 3.13 4.24
CA ASP A 24 -17.17 2.11 4.28
C ASP A 24 -16.67 0.79 4.87
N HIS A 25 -15.40 0.44 4.60
CA HIS A 25 -14.82 -0.80 5.11
C HIS A 25 -14.13 -0.62 6.45
N PHE A 26 -13.40 0.49 6.62
CA PHE A 26 -12.60 0.73 7.83
C PHE A 26 -13.32 1.63 8.85
N GLY A 27 -14.40 2.31 8.47
CA GLY A 27 -15.15 3.18 9.37
C GLY A 27 -14.46 4.50 9.68
N LEU A 28 -13.54 4.94 8.80
CA LEU A 28 -12.88 6.24 8.94
C LEU A 28 -13.79 7.37 8.46
N THR A 29 -13.49 8.59 8.89
CA THR A 29 -14.18 9.80 8.41
C THR A 29 -13.34 10.46 7.33
N ILE A 30 -13.95 10.77 6.18
CA ILE A 30 -13.30 11.45 5.06
C ILE A 30 -13.83 12.87 4.96
N LYS A 31 -12.93 13.85 4.81
CA LYS A 31 -13.18 15.29 4.83
C LYS A 31 -12.42 15.99 3.71
N GLU A 32 -12.72 17.27 3.53
CA GLU A 32 -11.96 18.20 2.67
C GLU A 32 -11.91 17.76 1.19
N HIS A 33 -13.03 17.26 0.66
CA HIS A 33 -13.18 16.91 -0.74
C HIS A 33 -14.65 16.86 -1.12
N ASP A 34 -15.07 17.56 -2.17
CA ASP A 34 -16.48 17.82 -2.54
C ASP A 34 -17.40 16.58 -2.64
N HIS A 35 -16.83 15.40 -2.93
CA HIS A 35 -17.55 14.11 -2.92
C HIS A 35 -17.97 13.64 -1.52
N PHE A 36 -17.24 14.02 -0.48
CA PHE A 36 -17.40 13.54 0.90
C PHE A 36 -17.87 14.64 1.86
N ASP A 37 -17.31 15.85 1.71
CA ASP A 37 -17.62 17.03 2.52
C ASP A 37 -17.24 18.31 1.77
N GLY A 38 -17.47 19.49 2.35
CA GLY A 38 -16.92 20.74 1.82
C GLY A 38 -15.40 20.84 1.97
N VAL A 39 -14.79 21.73 1.19
CA VAL A 39 -13.39 22.16 1.33
C VAL A 39 -13.32 23.50 2.07
N ASP A 40 -12.58 23.55 3.17
CA ASP A 40 -12.37 24.74 3.98
C ASP A 40 -11.44 25.75 3.28
N LYS A 41 -11.71 27.04 3.49
CA LYS A 41 -10.97 28.15 2.84
C LYS A 41 -9.63 28.48 3.51
N VAL A 42 -9.08 27.54 4.26
CA VAL A 42 -7.84 27.71 5.05
C VAL A 42 -6.60 27.25 4.29
N HIS A 43 -6.78 26.55 3.16
CA HIS A 43 -5.67 26.05 2.35
C HIS A 43 -5.07 27.13 1.44
N ALA A 44 -3.79 26.94 1.09
CA ALA A 44 -3.11 27.75 0.10
C ALA A 44 -3.84 27.67 -1.27
N PRO A 45 -3.84 28.74 -2.10
CA PRO A 45 -4.61 28.77 -3.35
C PRO A 45 -4.34 27.63 -4.35
N ASN A 46 -3.14 27.03 -4.30
CA ASN A 46 -2.73 25.92 -5.16
C ASN A 46 -2.81 24.55 -4.45
N SER A 47 -3.55 24.45 -3.35
CA SER A 47 -3.75 23.20 -2.63
C SER A 47 -4.53 22.19 -3.46
N TYR A 48 -4.14 20.93 -3.35
CA TYR A 48 -4.82 19.80 -4.00
C TYR A 48 -6.29 19.64 -3.59
N HIS A 49 -6.70 20.13 -2.41
CA HIS A 49 -8.11 20.11 -2.00
C HIS A 49 -9.00 20.92 -2.95
N TYR A 50 -8.54 22.09 -3.41
CA TYR A 50 -9.30 22.92 -4.36
C TYR A 50 -9.37 22.33 -5.78
N HIS A 51 -8.73 21.19 -6.02
CA HIS A 51 -8.67 20.51 -7.31
C HIS A 51 -9.31 19.11 -7.28
N GLY A 52 -9.89 18.68 -6.15
CA GLY A 52 -10.41 17.32 -6.00
C GLY A 52 -9.30 16.25 -6.02
N GLU A 53 -8.09 16.64 -5.67
CA GLU A 53 -6.90 15.78 -5.71
C GLU A 53 -6.37 15.43 -4.31
N ALA A 54 -7.06 15.88 -3.26
CA ALA A 54 -6.75 15.53 -1.87
C ALA A 54 -7.98 15.20 -1.03
N ILE A 55 -7.79 14.40 0.01
CA ILE A 55 -8.74 14.10 1.07
C ILE A 55 -8.04 14.18 2.42
N ASP A 56 -8.78 14.56 3.46
CA ASP A 56 -8.35 14.43 4.84
C ASP A 56 -9.06 13.24 5.50
N VAL A 57 -8.27 12.36 6.12
CA VAL A 57 -8.75 11.13 6.77
C VAL A 57 -8.63 11.28 8.27
N GLN A 58 -9.74 11.13 8.97
CA GLN A 58 -9.84 11.21 10.42
C GLN A 58 -10.26 9.85 11.01
N ASP A 59 -9.59 9.42 12.08
CA ASP A 59 -9.92 8.19 12.81
C ASP A 59 -10.68 8.53 14.09
N TRP A 60 -12.01 8.67 13.96
CA TRP A 60 -12.94 8.87 15.09
C TRP A 60 -13.64 7.60 15.54
N ARG A 61 -13.02 6.44 15.26
CA ARG A 61 -13.44 5.16 15.85
C ARG A 61 -13.09 5.16 17.34
N ASP A 62 -13.37 4.05 18.01
CA ASP A 62 -13.04 3.86 19.42
C ASP A 62 -11.60 4.29 19.75
N ASP A 63 -11.43 4.94 20.91
CA ASP A 63 -10.15 5.51 21.32
C ASP A 63 -9.03 4.47 21.29
N LEU A 64 -9.32 3.22 21.67
CA LEU A 64 -8.41 2.08 21.61
C LEU A 64 -9.01 0.94 20.80
N ILE A 65 -8.27 0.47 19.79
CA ILE A 65 -8.55 -0.76 19.06
C ILE A 65 -7.31 -1.64 19.21
N ASP A 66 -7.48 -2.84 19.78
CA ASP A 66 -6.38 -3.75 20.16
C ASP A 66 -5.27 -3.06 20.98
N GLY A 67 -5.66 -2.10 21.84
CA GLY A 67 -4.73 -1.34 22.68
C GLY A 67 -3.96 -0.24 21.95
N ILE A 68 -4.27 0.05 20.69
CA ILE A 68 -3.61 1.06 19.86
C ILE A 68 -4.52 2.29 19.73
N ASP A 69 -4.00 3.46 20.10
CA ASP A 69 -4.74 4.73 20.05
C ASP A 69 -4.95 5.27 18.62
N TRP A 70 -5.96 6.14 18.45
CA TRP A 70 -6.31 6.70 17.14
C TRP A 70 -5.13 7.39 16.45
N ARG A 71 -4.29 8.13 17.20
CA ARG A 71 -3.15 8.86 16.62
C ARG A 71 -2.13 7.89 16.04
N THR A 72 -1.85 6.81 16.76
CA THR A 72 -0.95 5.75 16.33
C THR A 72 -1.53 4.99 15.13
N ARG A 73 -2.84 4.71 15.10
CA ARG A 73 -3.50 4.09 13.93
C ARG A 73 -3.45 4.97 12.70
N THR A 74 -3.69 6.27 12.84
CA THR A 74 -3.56 7.26 11.76
C THR A 74 -2.12 7.31 11.24
N GLY A 75 -1.13 7.34 12.13
CA GLY A 75 0.29 7.28 11.75
C GLY A 75 0.70 5.95 11.11
N ASN A 76 0.09 4.84 11.50
CA ASN A 76 0.30 3.55 10.85
C ASN A 76 -0.26 3.54 9.41
N LEU A 77 -1.43 4.15 9.20
CA LEU A 77 -2.02 4.31 7.86
C LEU A 77 -1.17 5.25 6.99
N GLU A 78 -0.64 6.33 7.57
CA GLU A 78 0.34 7.22 6.92
C GLU A 78 1.54 6.43 6.40
N GLU A 79 2.17 5.61 7.26
CA GLU A 79 3.32 4.81 6.88
C GLU A 79 2.96 3.73 5.86
N LEU A 80 1.79 3.10 5.99
CA LEU A 80 1.26 2.16 5.00
C LEU A 80 1.18 2.81 3.62
N LEU A 81 0.62 4.02 3.52
CA LEU A 81 0.37 4.71 2.26
C LEU A 81 1.56 5.52 1.73
N LYS A 82 2.69 5.55 2.44
CA LYS A 82 3.86 6.34 2.05
C LYS A 82 4.32 6.00 0.64
N GLY A 83 4.59 7.04 -0.16
CA GLY A 83 5.03 6.91 -1.55
C GLY A 83 3.94 6.52 -2.56
N SER A 84 2.67 6.38 -2.13
CA SER A 84 1.56 6.08 -3.05
C SER A 84 0.92 7.31 -3.69
N GLY A 85 1.18 8.50 -3.15
CA GLY A 85 0.67 9.79 -3.63
C GLY A 85 1.76 10.84 -3.71
N VAL A 86 1.37 12.08 -4.03
CA VAL A 86 2.30 13.23 -4.04
C VAL A 86 2.49 13.80 -2.63
N GLU A 87 1.47 13.72 -1.78
CA GLU A 87 1.54 14.14 -0.37
C GLU A 87 0.85 13.08 0.50
N ILE A 88 1.56 12.61 1.52
CA ILE A 88 1.08 11.67 2.54
C ILE A 88 1.55 12.26 3.87
N LEU A 89 0.73 13.11 4.47
CA LEU A 89 1.10 13.90 5.64
C LEU A 89 0.18 13.60 6.80
N GLY A 90 0.73 13.05 7.87
CA GLY A 90 -0.05 12.76 9.07
C GLY A 90 0.76 12.97 10.34
N PRO A 91 0.36 12.34 11.45
CA PRO A 91 0.97 12.55 12.75
C PRO A 91 2.44 12.14 12.85
N ASN A 92 2.96 11.34 11.91
CA ASN A 92 4.37 10.92 11.85
C ASN A 92 5.22 11.82 10.94
N SER A 93 4.61 12.71 10.15
CA SER A 93 5.31 13.58 9.22
C SER A 93 6.09 14.73 9.89
N GLY A 94 5.64 15.15 11.08
CA GLY A 94 6.17 16.33 11.78
C GLY A 94 5.77 17.67 11.14
N VAL A 95 4.85 17.65 10.17
CA VAL A 95 4.34 18.87 9.51
C VAL A 95 3.23 19.48 10.36
N ALA A 96 3.44 20.72 10.80
CA ALA A 96 2.45 21.45 11.61
C ALA A 96 1.08 21.46 10.91
N GLY A 97 0.02 21.23 11.69
CA GLY A 97 -1.35 21.17 11.20
C GLY A 97 -1.86 19.77 10.85
N HIS A 98 -0.99 18.76 10.74
CA HIS A 98 -1.36 17.39 10.34
C HIS A 98 -1.27 16.38 11.51
N ASP A 99 -1.29 16.86 12.75
CA ASP A 99 -1.14 16.00 13.94
C ASP A 99 -2.41 15.19 14.29
N SER A 100 -3.56 15.60 13.75
CA SER A 100 -4.88 15.06 14.09
C SER A 100 -5.56 14.27 12.98
N HIS A 101 -5.03 14.30 11.77
CA HIS A 101 -5.60 13.65 10.59
C HIS A 101 -4.49 13.21 9.64
N LEU A 102 -4.84 12.42 8.64
CA LEU A 102 -3.96 12.04 7.54
C LEU A 102 -4.44 12.74 6.27
N HIS A 103 -3.64 13.68 5.79
CA HIS A 103 -3.80 14.32 4.49
C HIS A 103 -3.21 13.42 3.40
N LEU A 104 -4.03 13.14 2.39
CA LEU A 104 -3.68 12.31 1.24
C LEU A 104 -3.93 13.10 -0.03
N ALA A 105 -2.86 13.39 -0.78
CA ALA A 105 -2.98 13.98 -2.12
C ALA A 105 -2.29 13.13 -3.19
N ALA A 106 -2.89 13.10 -4.38
CA ALA A 106 -2.32 12.48 -5.56
C ALA A 106 -2.65 13.29 -6.81
N LYS A 107 -1.66 13.48 -7.68
CA LYS A 107 -1.87 14.17 -8.96
C LYS A 107 -2.94 13.48 -9.79
N ASN A 108 -3.89 14.25 -10.35
CA ASN A 108 -5.08 13.75 -11.04
C ASN A 108 -5.96 12.83 -10.17
N GLY A 109 -5.84 12.90 -8.85
CA GLY A 109 -6.58 12.06 -7.91
C GLY A 109 -6.26 10.57 -8.02
N LEU A 110 -5.08 10.17 -8.50
CA LEU A 110 -4.72 8.75 -8.70
C LEU A 110 -3.60 8.30 -7.78
N PHE A 111 -3.95 7.49 -6.77
CA PHE A 111 -3.00 6.82 -5.89
C PHE A 111 -2.41 5.58 -6.57
N LYS A 112 -1.10 5.38 -6.42
CA LYS A 112 -0.38 4.22 -6.93
C LYS A 112 0.00 3.31 -5.78
N LEU A 113 -0.82 2.30 -5.54
CA LEU A 113 -0.57 1.33 -4.48
C LEU A 113 0.34 0.22 -5.00
N ASN A 114 1.41 -0.11 -4.25
CA ASN A 114 2.10 -1.37 -4.47
C ASN A 114 1.23 -2.54 -3.99
N GLU A 115 1.68 -3.77 -4.27
CA GLU A 115 0.93 -4.99 -3.95
C GLU A 115 0.63 -5.15 -2.45
N TYR A 116 1.56 -4.76 -1.57
CA TYR A 116 1.33 -4.81 -0.12
C TYR A 116 0.24 -3.82 0.29
N GLN A 117 0.34 -2.58 -0.17
CA GLN A 117 -0.64 -1.52 0.11
C GLN A 117 -2.03 -1.88 -0.40
N TYR A 118 -2.10 -2.38 -1.64
CA TYR A 118 -3.35 -2.82 -2.24
C TYR A 118 -3.97 -3.96 -1.43
N ASN A 119 -3.20 -5.00 -1.09
CA ASN A 119 -3.73 -6.13 -0.32
C ASN A 119 -4.16 -5.72 1.10
N ALA A 120 -3.46 -4.76 1.73
CA ALA A 120 -3.82 -4.24 3.04
C ALA A 120 -5.11 -3.41 3.05
N LEU A 121 -5.47 -2.81 1.91
CA LEU A 121 -6.66 -1.95 1.81
C LEU A 121 -7.84 -2.60 1.08
N PHE A 122 -7.58 -3.39 0.04
CA PHE A 122 -8.58 -3.95 -0.88
C PHE A 122 -8.61 -5.48 -0.92
N GLY A 123 -7.72 -6.16 -0.19
CA GLY A 123 -7.74 -7.62 -0.08
C GLY A 123 -8.92 -8.16 0.74
N ASP A 124 -9.03 -9.49 0.79
CA ASP A 124 -10.17 -10.16 1.45
C ASP A 124 -10.12 -10.11 2.98
N ASN A 125 -8.94 -9.92 3.58
CA ASN A 125 -8.71 -9.99 5.04
C ASN A 125 -8.12 -8.69 5.61
N THR A 126 -8.69 -7.54 5.26
CA THR A 126 -8.14 -6.21 5.59
C THR A 126 -8.43 -5.73 7.02
N GLY A 127 -8.98 -6.56 7.90
CA GLY A 127 -9.28 -6.21 9.30
C GLY A 127 -10.51 -5.31 9.52
N GLY A 128 -11.00 -4.64 8.47
CA GLY A 128 -12.21 -3.84 8.52
C GLY A 128 -12.18 -2.74 9.58
N ARG A 129 -13.30 -2.52 10.27
CA ARG A 129 -13.40 -1.50 11.33
C ARG A 129 -12.44 -1.69 12.50
N ALA A 130 -11.93 -2.91 12.71
CA ALA A 130 -10.93 -3.21 13.74
C ALA A 130 -9.48 -3.03 13.26
N ALA A 131 -9.24 -2.60 12.02
CA ALA A 131 -7.89 -2.42 11.52
C ALA A 131 -7.15 -1.32 12.30
N THR A 132 -5.98 -1.69 12.83
CA THR A 132 -5.04 -0.77 13.49
C THR A 132 -3.96 -0.24 12.55
N PHE A 133 -3.88 -0.83 11.36
CA PHE A 133 -2.81 -0.62 10.36
C PHE A 133 -1.40 -0.88 10.89
N ALA A 134 -1.28 -1.39 12.12
CA ALA A 134 -0.01 -1.66 12.76
C ALA A 134 0.72 -2.74 11.97
N SER A 135 1.90 -2.36 11.46
CA SER A 135 2.78 -3.28 10.76
C SER A 135 3.45 -4.19 11.80
N ASN A 136 2.78 -5.24 12.26
CA ASN A 136 3.41 -6.26 13.10
C ASN A 136 4.49 -6.98 12.27
N ASN A 137 5.74 -6.55 12.45
CA ASN A 137 6.97 -7.06 11.81
C ASN A 137 7.00 -7.03 10.27
N GLN A 138 7.92 -6.21 9.73
CA GLN A 138 8.55 -6.50 8.45
C GLN A 138 9.00 -7.98 8.40
N PRO A 139 8.54 -8.72 7.40
CA PRO A 139 9.20 -8.72 6.11
C PRO A 139 8.36 -7.91 5.13
N SER A 140 9.00 -7.13 4.26
CA SER A 140 8.30 -6.69 3.06
C SER A 140 7.66 -7.91 2.40
N VAL A 141 6.48 -7.77 1.81
CA VAL A 141 5.87 -8.87 1.04
C VAL A 141 6.87 -9.39 0.00
N SER A 142 7.78 -8.54 -0.50
CA SER A 142 8.92 -8.96 -1.33
C SER A 142 9.92 -9.89 -0.65
N GLN A 143 10.16 -9.78 0.66
CA GLN A 143 11.02 -10.67 1.44
C GLN A 143 10.31 -11.96 1.85
N SER A 144 9.03 -11.93 2.23
CA SER A 144 8.27 -13.17 2.52
C SER A 144 8.11 -13.99 1.24
N GLU A 145 7.72 -13.36 0.14
CA GLU A 145 7.68 -14.01 -1.15
C GLU A 145 9.07 -14.38 -1.67
N ALA A 146 10.11 -13.57 -1.47
CA ALA A 146 11.47 -13.98 -1.85
C ALA A 146 11.94 -15.18 -1.01
N LYS A 147 11.56 -15.25 0.27
CA LYS A 147 11.86 -16.38 1.14
C LYS A 147 11.09 -17.63 0.71
N GLN A 148 9.81 -17.49 0.39
CA GLN A 148 8.98 -18.57 -0.15
C GLN A 148 9.49 -19.03 -1.53
N ARG A 149 9.81 -18.10 -2.45
CA ARG A 149 10.42 -18.41 -3.75
C ARG A 149 11.77 -19.10 -3.58
N ALA A 150 12.63 -18.63 -2.67
CA ALA A 150 13.91 -19.27 -2.38
C ALA A 150 13.75 -20.67 -1.76
N GLN A 151 12.76 -20.88 -0.89
CA GLN A 151 12.41 -22.20 -0.35
C GLN A 151 11.90 -23.12 -1.46
N ASN A 152 10.98 -22.66 -2.29
CA ASN A 152 10.46 -23.41 -3.43
C ASN A 152 11.60 -23.78 -4.40
N TYR A 153 12.52 -22.87 -4.72
CA TYR A 153 13.70 -23.16 -5.55
C TYR A 153 14.65 -24.19 -4.90
N LYS A 154 14.77 -24.17 -3.57
CA LYS A 154 15.58 -25.15 -2.83
C LYS A 154 14.96 -26.55 -2.89
N GLU A 155 13.64 -26.64 -2.95
CA GLU A 155 12.86 -27.90 -2.94
C GLU A 155 12.62 -28.49 -4.34
N MET A 156 12.70 -27.68 -5.39
CA MET A 156 12.60 -28.13 -6.78
C MET A 156 13.73 -29.08 -7.20
N SER A 157 13.44 -30.01 -8.12
CA SER A 157 14.46 -30.81 -8.80
C SER A 157 15.22 -29.98 -9.84
N LYS A 158 16.37 -30.48 -10.29
CA LYS A 158 17.18 -29.82 -11.34
C LYS A 158 16.39 -29.62 -12.64
N GLU A 159 15.57 -30.61 -13.00
CA GLU A 159 14.73 -30.59 -14.19
C GLU A 159 13.63 -29.52 -14.07
N GLN A 160 13.02 -29.40 -12.90
CA GLN A 160 11.98 -28.39 -12.63
C GLN A 160 12.54 -26.96 -12.65
N LEU A 161 13.74 -26.77 -12.12
CA LEU A 161 14.45 -25.48 -12.15
C LEU A 161 14.79 -25.04 -13.56
N ASN A 162 15.30 -25.96 -14.39
CA ASN A 162 15.59 -25.67 -15.80
C ASN A 162 14.31 -25.30 -16.57
N ALA A 163 13.22 -26.05 -16.37
CA ALA A 163 11.93 -25.75 -17.01
C ALA A 163 11.39 -24.38 -16.60
N ALA A 164 11.49 -24.00 -15.32
CA ALA A 164 11.07 -22.69 -14.83
C ALA A 164 11.92 -21.55 -15.41
N TYR A 165 13.23 -21.75 -15.54
CA TYR A 165 14.13 -20.79 -16.16
C TYR A 165 13.86 -20.63 -17.66
N ASP A 166 13.66 -21.74 -18.39
CA ASP A 166 13.40 -21.73 -19.83
C ASP A 166 12.07 -21.05 -20.17
N ALA A 167 11.02 -21.30 -19.37
CA ALA A 167 9.75 -20.59 -19.49
C ALA A 167 9.95 -19.07 -19.30
N MET A 168 10.65 -18.66 -18.24
CA MET A 168 10.89 -17.25 -17.93
C MET A 168 11.75 -16.56 -19.01
N ARG A 169 12.74 -17.27 -19.55
CA ARG A 169 13.61 -16.77 -20.63
C ARG A 169 12.84 -16.53 -21.93
N SER A 170 11.82 -17.34 -22.21
CA SER A 170 11.00 -17.19 -23.41
C SER A 170 10.12 -15.94 -23.37
N GLU A 171 9.75 -15.46 -22.18
CA GLU A 171 8.89 -14.30 -21.96
C GLU A 171 9.69 -13.01 -21.74
N ASP A 172 10.73 -13.05 -20.89
CA ASP A 172 11.54 -11.88 -20.53
C ASP A 172 12.99 -12.30 -20.22
N PRO A 173 13.90 -12.16 -21.21
CA PRO A 173 15.30 -12.56 -21.06
C PRO A 173 16.06 -11.84 -19.94
N GLU A 174 15.71 -10.59 -19.63
CA GLU A 174 16.42 -9.81 -18.60
C GLU A 174 15.93 -10.18 -17.21
N LYS A 175 14.63 -10.41 -17.04
CA LYS A 175 14.07 -10.99 -15.83
C LYS A 175 14.62 -12.39 -15.57
N ALA A 176 14.72 -13.23 -16.62
CA ALA A 176 15.30 -14.56 -16.52
C ALA A 176 16.76 -14.52 -16.07
N ARG A 177 17.56 -13.58 -16.56
CA ARG A 177 18.96 -13.39 -16.13
C ARG A 177 19.04 -13.11 -14.62
N ILE A 178 18.20 -12.23 -14.11
CA ILE A 178 18.21 -11.81 -12.71
C ILE A 178 17.67 -12.92 -11.79
N GLU A 179 16.51 -13.50 -12.13
CA GLU A 179 15.89 -14.57 -11.33
C GLU A 179 16.64 -15.90 -11.43
N GLY A 180 17.23 -16.21 -12.59
CA GLY A 180 18.07 -17.39 -12.78
C GLY A 180 19.29 -17.41 -11.87
N MET A 181 19.91 -16.25 -11.61
CA MET A 181 20.99 -16.17 -10.61
C MET A 181 20.48 -16.47 -9.19
N LYS A 182 19.25 -16.06 -8.84
CA LYS A 182 18.66 -16.31 -7.52
C LYS A 182 18.30 -17.79 -7.36
N MET A 183 17.72 -18.39 -8.39
CA MET A 183 17.44 -19.82 -8.48
C MET A 183 18.71 -20.66 -8.30
N HIS A 184 19.77 -20.34 -9.05
CA HIS A 184 21.05 -21.04 -8.97
C HIS A 184 21.68 -20.89 -7.57
N LYS A 185 21.67 -19.68 -7.00
CA LYS A 185 22.18 -19.46 -5.63
C LYS A 185 21.36 -20.21 -4.58
N ALA A 186 20.04 -20.26 -4.69
CA ALA A 186 19.19 -20.96 -3.72
C ALA A 186 19.34 -22.50 -3.77
N PHE A 187 19.52 -23.05 -4.98
CA PHE A 187 19.62 -24.51 -5.17
C PHE A 187 21.02 -25.07 -4.87
N PHE A 188 22.09 -24.37 -5.27
CA PHE A 188 23.46 -24.88 -5.16
C PHE A 188 24.17 -24.48 -3.84
N ASN A 189 23.63 -23.53 -3.09
CA ASN A 189 24.18 -23.09 -1.81
C ASN A 189 23.45 -23.72 -0.61
N LYS A 190 22.97 -24.97 -0.77
CA LYS A 190 22.40 -25.77 0.32
C LYS A 190 23.51 -26.04 1.36
N PRO A 191 23.24 -25.96 2.68
CA PRO A 191 24.19 -26.38 3.69
C PRO A 191 24.52 -27.87 3.57
#